data_AF-A0A4Q3RZS8-F1
#
_entry.id   AF-A0A4Q3RZS8-F1
#
_cell.length_a   1.000
_cell.length_b   1.000
_cell.length_c   1.000
_cell.angle_alpha   90.00
_cell.angle_beta   90.00
_cell.angle_gamma   90.00
#
_symmetry.space_group_name_H-M   'P 1'
#
loop_
_entity.id
_entity.type
_entity.pdbx_description
1 polymer ?
#
loop_
_entity_poly.entity_id
_entity_poly.type
_entity_poly.pdbx_seq_one_letter_code
_entity_poly.pdbx_strand_id
1 'polypeptide(L)'
;MTLAVAEALRDQDMEVLCLMDSVTRFAMAQREIGLAAGEPPTTKGYTPTVFTELPKLLERAGPGPIRPDGTTAGPITGLFTVLVDGDDHNEPIADAVRGILDGHIVMERAIAERGRFPAINVLKSISRTMPGCQNMDERDVVKGARQVMAAWANMEELIRIGAYRAGADPVVDRAIALNPAIEAFLGQDKDEATGLEESFAQLDHILHQGEYA
;
A
#
# COMPACT_ATOMS: atom_id res chain seq x y z
N MET A 1 -18.90 12.45 8.71
CA MET A 1 -19.33 11.70 9.92
C MET A 1 -18.26 10.71 10.37
N THR A 2 -17.74 9.84 9.49
CA THR A 2 -16.76 8.77 9.84
C THR A 2 -15.57 9.23 10.67
N LEU A 3 -14.81 10.24 10.22
CA LEU A 3 -13.65 10.73 10.98
C LEU A 3 -14.00 11.36 12.32
N ALA A 4 -15.17 11.98 12.44
CA ALA A 4 -15.62 12.53 13.73
C ALA A 4 -15.94 11.41 14.74
N VAL A 5 -16.48 10.29 14.26
CA VAL A 5 -16.68 9.10 15.10
C VAL A 5 -15.33 8.49 15.49
N ALA A 6 -14.38 8.38 14.54
CA ALA A 6 -13.04 7.90 14.82
C ALA A 6 -12.31 8.76 15.87
N GLU A 7 -12.40 10.09 15.76
CA GLU A 7 -11.87 11.04 16.75
C GLU A 7 -12.54 10.87 18.12
N ALA A 8 -13.85 10.68 18.17
CA ALA A 8 -14.54 10.46 19.44
C ALA A 8 -14.11 9.15 20.14
N LEU A 9 -13.82 8.09 19.39
CA LEU A 9 -13.30 6.83 19.92
C LEU A 9 -11.82 6.98 20.33
N ARG A 10 -11.01 7.65 19.51
CA ARG A 10 -9.62 8.00 19.81
C ARG A 10 -9.49 8.76 21.13
N ASP A 11 -10.38 9.73 21.35
CA ASP A 11 -10.39 10.57 22.55
C ASP A 11 -10.79 9.78 23.81
N GLN A 12 -11.38 8.59 23.65
CA GLN A 12 -11.63 7.58 24.69
C GLN A 12 -10.48 6.55 24.81
N ASP A 13 -9.28 6.91 24.34
CA ASP A 13 -8.06 6.08 24.41
C ASP A 13 -8.12 4.78 23.59
N MET A 14 -9.02 4.69 22.62
CA MET A 14 -9.10 3.53 21.72
C MET A 14 -8.11 3.63 20.56
N GLU A 15 -7.55 2.47 20.18
CA GLU A 15 -6.86 2.32 18.90
C GLU A 15 -7.89 2.09 17.79
N VAL A 16 -7.97 3.03 16.84
CA VAL A 16 -9.06 3.05 15.84
C VAL A 16 -8.52 2.79 14.43
N LEU A 17 -9.06 1.79 13.75
CA LEU A 17 -8.91 1.64 12.30
C LEU A 17 -10.06 2.37 11.59
N CYS A 18 -9.75 3.43 10.84
CA CYS A 18 -10.71 4.20 10.05
C CYS A 18 -10.60 3.81 8.58
N LEU A 19 -11.63 3.13 8.06
CA LEU A 19 -11.75 2.79 6.64
C LEU A 19 -12.63 3.83 5.93
N MET A 20 -12.14 4.38 4.82
CA MET A 20 -12.91 5.30 3.98
C MET A 20 -12.89 4.81 2.53
N ASP A 21 -14.07 4.51 2.01
CA ASP A 21 -14.29 4.08 0.64
C ASP A 21 -15.29 5.02 -0.05
N SER A 22 -14.87 5.96 -0.92
CA SER A 22 -13.50 6.26 -1.33
C SER A 22 -13.21 7.76 -1.30
N VAL A 23 -11.92 8.11 -1.23
CA VAL A 23 -11.47 9.50 -1.38
C VAL A 23 -11.80 10.05 -2.75
N THR A 24 -11.82 9.20 -3.79
CA THR A 24 -12.27 9.58 -5.13
C THR A 24 -13.71 10.07 -5.10
N ARG A 25 -14.62 9.36 -4.41
CA ARG A 25 -16.03 9.78 -4.29
C ARG A 25 -16.19 11.06 -3.48
N PHE A 26 -15.39 11.25 -2.43
CA PHE A 26 -15.34 12.53 -1.71
C PHE A 26 -14.91 13.68 -2.62
N ALA A 27 -13.83 13.51 -3.39
CA ALA A 27 -13.33 14.52 -4.31
C ALA A 27 -14.34 14.86 -5.43
N MET A 28 -15.05 13.86 -5.96
CA MET A 28 -16.12 14.07 -6.94
C MET A 28 -17.27 14.90 -6.36
N ALA A 29 -17.71 14.60 -5.14
CA ALA A 29 -18.75 15.39 -4.47
C ALA A 29 -18.30 16.84 -4.24
N GLN A 30 -17.05 17.03 -3.78
CA GLN A 30 -16.51 18.38 -3.57
C GLN A 30 -16.37 19.17 -4.88
N ARG A 31 -16.04 18.49 -5.99
CA ARG A 31 -16.03 19.07 -7.33
C ARG A 31 -17.41 19.55 -7.75
N GLU A 32 -18.45 18.74 -7.56
CA GLU A 32 -19.84 19.13 -7.90
C GLU A 32 -20.29 20.37 -7.11
N ILE A 33 -19.96 20.42 -5.81
CA ILE A 33 -20.23 21.58 -4.95
C ILE A 33 -19.47 22.82 -5.45
N GLY A 34 -18.18 22.69 -5.73
CA GLY A 34 -17.36 23.80 -6.22
C GLY A 34 -17.87 24.36 -7.54
N LEU A 35 -18.25 23.48 -8.49
CA LEU A 35 -18.84 23.90 -9.76
C LEU A 35 -20.17 24.63 -9.56
N ALA A 36 -21.04 24.14 -8.66
CA ALA A 36 -22.30 24.81 -8.33
C ALA A 36 -22.09 26.19 -7.66
N ALA A 37 -20.98 26.35 -6.92
CA ALA A 37 -20.56 27.63 -6.34
C ALA A 37 -19.86 28.58 -7.34
N GLY A 38 -19.68 28.16 -8.60
CA GLY A 38 -19.07 28.96 -9.66
C GLY A 38 -17.54 28.88 -9.72
N GLU A 39 -16.91 27.92 -9.03
CA GLU A 39 -15.47 27.69 -9.17
C GLU A 39 -15.13 27.10 -10.55
N PRO A 40 -14.09 27.61 -11.23
CA PRO A 40 -13.66 27.03 -12.50
C PRO A 40 -12.97 25.67 -12.28
N PRO A 41 -13.17 24.69 -13.19
CA PRO A 41 -12.41 23.44 -13.17
C PRO A 41 -10.99 23.70 -13.72
N THR A 42 -9.99 23.70 -12.84
CA THR A 42 -8.61 24.05 -13.21
C THR A 42 -7.77 22.78 -13.45
N THR A 43 -7.57 21.98 -12.41
CA THR A 43 -6.65 20.83 -12.44
C THR A 43 -7.39 19.61 -12.96
N LYS A 44 -7.21 19.29 -14.25
CA LYS A 44 -7.73 18.07 -14.90
C LYS A 44 -9.24 17.84 -14.62
N GLY A 45 -10.02 18.93 -14.57
CA GLY A 45 -11.46 18.88 -14.37
C GLY A 45 -11.97 19.03 -12.93
N TYR A 46 -11.08 19.01 -11.92
CA TYR A 46 -11.44 19.27 -10.52
C TYR A 46 -11.34 20.76 -10.18
N THR A 47 -12.17 21.22 -9.24
CA THR A 47 -12.12 22.60 -8.74
C THR A 47 -11.02 22.75 -7.68
N PRO A 48 -10.45 23.97 -7.48
CA PRO A 48 -9.38 24.19 -6.50
C PRO A 48 -9.73 23.73 -5.09
N THR A 49 -10.99 23.91 -4.66
CA THR A 49 -11.45 23.55 -3.31
C THR A 49 -11.23 22.08 -2.98
N VAL A 50 -11.35 21.18 -3.96
CA VAL A 50 -11.08 19.74 -3.79
C VAL A 50 -9.71 19.51 -3.16
N PHE A 51 -8.67 20.14 -3.72
CA PHE A 51 -7.29 19.95 -3.26
C PHE A 51 -7.00 20.64 -1.92
N THR A 52 -7.78 21.64 -1.54
CA THR A 52 -7.69 22.26 -0.21
C THR A 52 -8.42 21.48 0.87
N GLU A 53 -9.44 20.69 0.51
CA GLU A 53 -10.22 19.87 1.45
C GLU A 53 -9.59 18.49 1.70
N LEU A 54 -8.89 17.93 0.71
CA LEU A 54 -8.22 16.63 0.86
C LEU A 54 -7.27 16.57 2.08
N PRO A 55 -6.31 17.49 2.28
CA PRO A 55 -5.45 17.47 3.48
C PRO A 55 -6.26 17.60 4.78
N LYS A 56 -7.21 18.54 4.83
CA LYS A 56 -8.06 18.75 6.01
C LYS A 56 -8.84 17.51 6.42
N LEU A 57 -9.22 16.68 5.44
CA LEU A 57 -9.89 15.41 5.70
C LEU A 57 -8.89 14.35 6.17
N LEU A 58 -7.82 14.14 5.42
CA LEU A 58 -6.92 13.00 5.59
C LEU A 58 -6.00 13.14 6.82
N GLU A 59 -5.53 14.35 7.12
CA GLU A 59 -4.62 14.64 8.25
C GLU A 59 -5.31 14.53 9.63
N ARG A 60 -6.62 14.25 9.66
CA ARG A 60 -7.35 13.99 10.91
C ARG A 60 -7.07 12.60 11.48
N ALA A 61 -6.62 11.67 10.63
CA ALA A 61 -6.10 10.39 11.08
C ALA A 61 -4.60 10.51 11.41
N GLY A 62 -4.15 9.80 12.44
CA GLY A 62 -2.77 9.84 12.89
C GLY A 62 -2.61 9.50 14.37
N PRO A 63 -1.40 9.72 14.93
CA PRO A 63 -1.16 9.59 16.36
C PRO A 63 -2.11 10.44 17.19
N GLY A 64 -2.45 9.97 18.39
CA GLY A 64 -3.29 10.73 19.30
C GLY A 64 -2.64 12.03 19.76
N PRO A 65 -3.43 13.10 19.98
CA PRO A 65 -2.90 14.33 20.56
C PRO A 65 -2.40 14.11 21.99
N ILE A 66 -1.40 14.90 22.38
CA ILE A 66 -0.96 15.01 23.78
C ILE A 66 -1.98 15.87 24.53
N ARG A 67 -2.53 15.33 25.61
CA ARG A 67 -3.47 16.00 26.50
C ARG A 67 -2.76 16.91 27.50
N PRO A 68 -3.48 17.89 28.11
CA PRO A 68 -2.90 18.79 29.10
C PRO A 68 -2.29 18.10 30.33
N ASP A 69 -2.73 16.89 30.65
CA ASP A 69 -2.21 16.07 31.75
C ASP A 69 -0.93 15.28 31.38
N GLY A 70 -0.44 15.44 30.15
CA GLY A 70 0.75 14.77 29.62
C GLY A 70 0.49 13.36 29.05
N THR A 71 -0.75 12.88 29.06
CA THR A 71 -1.12 11.60 28.42
C THR A 71 -1.29 11.77 26.91
N THR A 72 -1.09 10.70 26.14
CA THR A 72 -1.37 10.68 24.70
C THR A 72 -2.68 9.92 24.47
N ALA A 73 -3.62 10.51 23.72
CA ALA A 73 -4.84 9.81 23.33
C ALA A 73 -4.53 8.61 22.40
N GLY A 74 -5.54 7.78 22.12
CA GLY A 74 -5.38 6.67 21.18
C GLY A 74 -4.98 7.13 19.76
N PRO A 75 -4.48 6.25 18.89
CA PRO A 75 -4.22 6.54 17.48
C PRO A 75 -5.45 6.29 16.59
N ILE A 76 -5.47 6.94 15.42
CA ILE A 76 -6.33 6.58 14.30
C ILE A 76 -5.44 6.13 13.14
N THR A 77 -5.48 4.85 12.78
CA THR A 77 -4.90 4.35 11.53
C THR A 77 -5.92 4.50 10.41
N GLY A 78 -5.62 5.34 9.41
CA GLY A 78 -6.48 5.57 8.26
C GLY A 78 -6.14 4.67 7.08
N LEU A 79 -7.14 3.97 6.52
CA LEU A 79 -7.03 3.30 5.23
C LEU A 79 -8.07 3.88 4.27
N PHE A 80 -7.56 4.61 3.28
CA PHE A 80 -8.34 5.42 2.36
C PHE A 80 -8.25 4.82 0.95
N THR A 81 -9.37 4.34 0.42
CA THR A 81 -9.37 3.81 -0.96
C THR A 81 -9.36 4.96 -1.96
N VAL A 82 -8.63 4.76 -3.05
CA VAL A 82 -8.63 5.64 -4.22
C VAL A 82 -8.94 4.77 -5.43
N LEU A 83 -10.01 5.11 -6.14
CA LEU A 83 -10.37 4.45 -7.39
C LEU A 83 -9.58 5.11 -8.50
N VAL A 84 -8.77 4.32 -9.19
CA VAL A 84 -7.95 4.75 -10.34
C VAL A 84 -8.57 4.16 -11.59
N ASP A 85 -8.90 5.00 -12.58
CA ASP A 85 -9.44 4.52 -13.85
C ASP A 85 -8.31 3.98 -14.75
N GLY A 86 -8.51 2.80 -15.34
CA GLY A 86 -7.60 2.20 -16.32
C GLY A 86 -6.13 2.04 -15.90
N ASP A 87 -5.85 1.85 -14.60
CA ASP A 87 -4.49 1.80 -14.03
C ASP A 87 -3.66 3.11 -14.20
N ASP A 88 -4.28 4.24 -14.58
CA ASP A 88 -3.59 5.53 -14.71
C ASP A 88 -3.35 6.17 -13.34
N HIS A 89 -2.22 5.81 -12.74
CA HIS A 89 -1.79 6.35 -11.46
C HIS A 89 -1.51 7.87 -11.51
N ASN A 90 -1.55 8.51 -12.68
CA ASN A 90 -1.40 9.96 -12.84
C ASN A 90 -2.74 10.72 -12.79
N GLU A 91 -3.83 10.08 -12.38
CA GLU A 91 -5.06 10.78 -12.01
C GLU A 91 -4.79 11.81 -10.90
N PRO A 92 -5.30 13.04 -10.98
CA PRO A 92 -5.00 14.12 -10.03
C PRO A 92 -5.31 13.77 -8.56
N ILE A 93 -6.35 12.96 -8.29
CA ILE A 93 -6.71 12.58 -6.93
C ILE A 93 -5.69 11.59 -6.37
N ALA A 94 -5.33 10.57 -7.15
CA ALA A 94 -4.34 9.59 -6.73
C ALA A 94 -2.98 10.24 -6.46
N ASP A 95 -2.56 11.18 -7.31
CA ASP A 95 -1.32 11.94 -7.12
C ASP A 95 -1.35 12.81 -5.85
N ALA A 96 -2.41 13.61 -5.66
CA ALA A 96 -2.57 14.45 -4.48
C ALA A 96 -2.59 13.61 -3.18
N VAL A 97 -3.34 12.52 -3.16
CA VAL A 97 -3.44 11.62 -2.00
C VAL A 97 -2.09 10.96 -1.69
N ARG A 98 -1.32 10.53 -2.69
CA ARG A 98 0.05 10.00 -2.47
C ARG A 98 1.01 11.04 -1.91
N GLY A 99 0.80 12.32 -2.21
CA GLY A 99 1.56 13.42 -1.62
C GLY A 99 1.26 13.60 -0.13
N ILE A 100 0.00 13.43 0.26
CA ILE A 100 -0.51 13.66 1.62
C ILE A 100 -0.26 12.47 2.55
N LEU A 101 -0.48 11.24 2.08
CA LEU A 101 -0.46 10.04 2.93
C LEU A 101 0.95 9.46 3.15
N ASP A 102 1.07 8.65 4.20
CA ASP A 102 2.30 7.98 4.62
C ASP A 102 2.63 6.70 3.84
N GLY A 103 1.84 6.34 2.83
CA GLY A 103 2.02 5.12 2.08
C GLY A 103 0.84 4.82 1.16
N HIS A 104 0.95 3.75 0.40
CA HIS A 104 -0.13 3.23 -0.41
C HIS A 104 0.09 1.76 -0.73
N ILE A 105 -1.04 1.05 -0.88
CA ILE A 105 -1.09 -0.34 -1.34
C ILE A 105 -1.70 -0.30 -2.74
N VAL A 106 -0.92 -0.69 -3.74
CA VAL A 106 -1.38 -0.78 -5.13
C VAL A 106 -1.98 -2.15 -5.36
N MET A 107 -3.23 -2.18 -5.82
CA MET A 107 -3.85 -3.39 -6.33
C MET A 107 -3.82 -3.36 -7.86
N GLU A 108 -3.44 -4.47 -8.49
CA GLU A 108 -3.42 -4.57 -9.96
C GLU A 108 -4.33 -5.66 -10.46
N ARG A 109 -5.11 -5.33 -11.49
CA ARG A 109 -6.01 -6.27 -12.15
C ARG A 109 -5.26 -7.48 -12.74
N ALA A 110 -4.09 -7.27 -13.33
CA ALA A 110 -3.29 -8.34 -13.92
C ALA A 110 -2.87 -9.42 -12.90
N ILE A 111 -2.70 -9.06 -11.62
CA ILE A 111 -2.40 -10.03 -10.55
C ILE A 111 -3.64 -10.89 -10.26
N ALA A 112 -4.81 -10.24 -10.13
CA ALA A 112 -6.09 -10.92 -9.90
C ALA A 112 -6.47 -11.86 -11.06
N GLU A 113 -6.22 -11.45 -12.30
CA GLU A 113 -6.48 -12.26 -13.51
C GLU A 113 -5.62 -13.52 -13.58
N ARG A 114 -4.47 -13.55 -12.88
CA ARG A 114 -3.64 -14.76 -12.70
C ARG A 114 -4.08 -15.63 -11.53
N GLY A 115 -5.11 -15.22 -10.78
CA GLY A 115 -5.67 -15.99 -9.66
C GLY A 115 -4.99 -15.78 -8.32
N ARG A 116 -4.08 -14.80 -8.17
CA ARG A 116 -3.48 -14.47 -6.87
C ARG A 116 -4.29 -13.40 -6.14
N PHE A 117 -4.71 -13.70 -4.91
CA PHE A 117 -5.33 -12.76 -4.00
C PHE A 117 -4.60 -12.77 -2.64
N PRO A 118 -4.51 -11.62 -1.94
CA PRO A 118 -4.91 -10.29 -2.38
C PRO A 118 -4.06 -9.79 -3.57
N ALA A 119 -4.67 -9.03 -4.47
CA ALA A 119 -4.05 -8.63 -5.75
C ALA A 119 -3.04 -7.47 -5.60
N ILE A 120 -2.23 -7.49 -4.54
CA ILE A 120 -1.32 -6.41 -4.15
C ILE A 120 -0.03 -6.48 -4.98
N ASN A 121 0.34 -5.40 -5.65
CA ASN A 121 1.67 -5.25 -6.22
C ASN A 121 2.62 -4.67 -5.16
N VAL A 122 3.42 -5.54 -4.54
CA VAL A 122 4.37 -5.17 -3.49
C VAL A 122 5.44 -4.20 -4.00
N LEU A 123 5.92 -4.36 -5.23
CA LEU A 123 6.98 -3.51 -5.79
C LEU A 123 6.50 -2.07 -6.03
N LYS A 124 5.23 -1.90 -6.39
CA LYS A 124 4.58 -0.58 -6.56
C LYS A 124 3.97 -0.02 -5.27
N SER A 125 3.88 -0.82 -4.22
CA SER A 125 3.37 -0.40 -2.90
C SER A 125 4.50 0.09 -2.00
N ILE A 126 4.18 0.99 -1.07
CA ILE A 126 5.13 1.53 -0.10
C ILE A 126 4.45 1.90 1.21
N SER A 127 5.16 1.69 2.32
CA SER A 127 4.88 2.32 3.62
C SER A 127 6.10 3.16 4.01
N ARG A 128 5.91 4.46 4.21
CA ARG A 128 6.99 5.40 4.61
C ARG A 128 7.33 5.26 6.09
N THR A 129 6.44 4.71 6.90
CA THR A 129 6.66 4.45 8.34
C THR A 129 7.40 3.14 8.59
N MET A 130 7.41 2.23 7.62
CA MET A 130 8.02 0.89 7.75
C MET A 130 9.43 0.88 8.36
N PRO A 131 10.36 1.77 7.99
CA PRO A 131 11.71 1.77 8.57
C PRO A 131 11.73 1.96 10.09
N GLY A 132 10.72 2.61 10.67
CA GLY A 132 10.56 2.78 12.12
C GLY A 132 9.79 1.65 12.81
N CYS A 133 9.21 0.71 12.05
CA CYS A 133 8.41 -0.39 12.55
C CYS A 133 9.13 -1.75 12.53
N GLN A 134 10.31 -1.82 11.91
CA GLN A 134 11.06 -3.07 11.73
C GLN A 134 12.34 -3.09 12.56
N ASN A 135 12.70 -4.27 13.06
CA ASN A 135 14.05 -4.53 13.54
C ASN A 135 15.04 -4.75 12.36
N MET A 136 16.32 -4.95 12.66
CA MET A 136 17.36 -5.09 11.62
C MET A 136 17.19 -6.36 10.78
N ASP A 137 16.87 -7.49 11.41
CA ASP A 137 16.74 -8.78 10.73
C ASP A 137 15.51 -8.77 9.80
N GLU A 138 14.37 -8.27 10.28
CA GLU A 138 13.14 -8.09 9.49
C GLU A 138 13.37 -7.18 8.28
N ARG A 139 14.17 -6.13 8.44
CA ARG A 139 14.52 -5.20 7.36
C ARG A 139 15.34 -5.91 6.29
N ASP A 140 16.30 -6.74 6.67
CA ASP A 140 17.15 -7.47 5.74
C ASP A 140 16.35 -8.53 4.97
N VAL A 141 15.44 -9.24 5.65
CA VAL A 141 14.49 -10.18 5.02
C VAL A 141 13.63 -9.46 3.97
N VAL A 142 12.99 -8.35 4.33
CA VAL A 142 12.14 -7.59 3.39
C VAL A 142 12.95 -7.03 2.22
N LYS A 143 14.16 -6.53 2.48
CA LYS A 143 15.05 -6.04 1.43
C LYS A 143 15.44 -7.17 0.46
N GLY A 144 15.82 -8.33 0.97
CA GLY A 144 16.16 -9.51 0.17
C GLY A 144 14.99 -9.97 -0.70
N ALA A 145 13.80 -10.10 -0.11
CA ALA A 145 12.58 -10.45 -0.85
C ALA A 145 12.28 -9.46 -1.98
N ARG A 146 12.33 -8.15 -1.71
CA ARG A 146 12.11 -7.13 -2.75
C ARG A 146 13.15 -7.18 -3.86
N GLN A 147 14.41 -7.47 -3.56
CA GLN A 147 15.47 -7.63 -4.57
C GLN A 147 15.19 -8.82 -5.49
N VAL A 148 14.79 -9.96 -4.91
CA VAL A 148 14.41 -11.17 -5.65
C VAL A 148 13.20 -10.90 -6.54
N MET A 149 12.13 -10.31 -5.99
CA MET A 149 10.94 -9.94 -6.75
C MET A 149 11.26 -8.98 -7.90
N ALA A 150 12.10 -7.97 -7.66
CA ALA A 150 12.48 -7.00 -8.69
C ALA A 150 13.31 -7.65 -9.81
N ALA A 151 14.25 -8.54 -9.48
CA ALA A 151 15.03 -9.27 -10.46
C ALA A 151 14.15 -10.16 -11.35
N TRP A 152 13.18 -10.86 -10.75
CA TRP A 152 12.20 -11.65 -11.51
C TRP A 152 11.33 -10.77 -12.39
N ALA A 153 10.74 -9.70 -11.85
CA ALA A 153 9.85 -8.81 -12.58
C ALA A 153 10.52 -8.15 -13.80
N ASN A 154 11.79 -7.77 -13.67
CA ASN A 154 12.57 -7.18 -14.77
C ASN A 154 12.85 -8.17 -15.91
N MET A 155 12.80 -9.47 -15.64
CA MET A 155 13.11 -10.55 -16.60
C MET A 155 11.91 -11.43 -16.94
N GLU A 156 10.73 -11.14 -16.38
CA GLU A 156 9.54 -12.00 -16.44
C GLU A 156 9.18 -12.38 -17.89
N GLU A 157 9.18 -11.41 -18.80
CA GLU A 157 8.86 -11.62 -20.21
C GLU A 157 9.85 -12.58 -20.88
N LEU A 158 11.16 -12.34 -20.72
CA LEU A 158 12.23 -13.17 -21.29
C LEU A 158 12.20 -14.59 -20.73
N ILE A 159 11.89 -14.75 -19.45
CA ILE A 159 11.74 -16.05 -18.80
C ILE A 159 10.52 -16.78 -19.38
N ARG A 160 9.38 -16.11 -19.50
CA ARG A 160 8.12 -16.71 -20.01
C ARG A 160 8.21 -17.18 -21.46
N ILE A 161 8.93 -16.46 -22.32
CA ILE A 161 9.14 -16.86 -23.72
C ILE A 161 10.30 -17.86 -23.89
N GLY A 162 10.97 -18.27 -22.81
CA GLY A 162 12.09 -19.21 -22.83
C GLY A 162 13.39 -18.63 -23.42
N ALA A 163 13.52 -17.30 -23.48
CA ALA A 163 14.69 -16.62 -24.01
C ALA A 163 15.81 -16.43 -22.98
N TYR A 164 15.52 -16.59 -21.68
CA TYR A 164 16.53 -16.55 -20.63
C TYR A 164 17.32 -17.86 -20.55
N ARG A 165 18.65 -17.77 -20.48
CA ARG A 165 19.55 -18.92 -20.34
C ARG A 165 20.02 -19.03 -18.88
N ALA A 166 19.75 -20.17 -18.25
CA ALA A 166 20.23 -20.47 -16.91
C ALA A 166 21.76 -20.33 -16.80
N GLY A 167 22.23 -19.74 -15.70
CA GLY A 167 23.64 -19.47 -15.43
C GLY A 167 24.17 -18.17 -16.06
N ALA A 168 23.32 -17.40 -16.76
CA ALA A 168 23.72 -16.13 -17.36
C ALA A 168 23.84 -15.01 -16.33
N ASP A 169 23.02 -15.03 -15.28
CA ASP A 169 23.05 -14.06 -14.19
C ASP A 169 22.60 -14.74 -12.89
N PRO A 170 23.50 -14.92 -11.91
CA PRO A 170 23.18 -15.56 -10.63
C PRO A 170 22.02 -14.90 -9.87
N VAL A 171 21.80 -13.60 -10.04
CA VAL A 171 20.70 -12.88 -9.39
C VAL A 171 19.36 -13.28 -10.00
N VAL A 172 19.30 -13.36 -11.34
CA VAL A 172 18.10 -13.76 -12.06
C VAL A 172 17.83 -15.26 -11.89
N ASP A 173 18.87 -16.09 -11.88
CA ASP A 173 18.76 -17.52 -11.58
C ASP A 173 18.15 -17.76 -10.20
N ARG A 174 18.66 -17.06 -9.16
CA ARG A 174 18.06 -17.08 -7.81
C ARG A 174 16.62 -16.62 -7.83
N ALA A 175 16.31 -15.57 -8.60
CA ALA A 175 14.96 -15.04 -8.69
C ALA A 175 13.99 -16.03 -9.34
N ILE A 176 14.40 -16.72 -10.41
CA ILE A 176 13.62 -17.79 -11.05
C ILE A 176 13.35 -18.92 -10.06
N ALA A 177 14.36 -19.34 -9.29
CA ALA A 177 14.23 -20.44 -8.33
C ALA A 177 13.27 -20.11 -7.18
N LEU A 178 13.32 -18.88 -6.64
CA LEU A 178 12.54 -18.48 -5.47
C LEU A 178 11.13 -17.96 -5.81
N ASN A 179 10.90 -17.49 -7.03
CA ASN A 179 9.65 -16.85 -7.41
C ASN A 179 8.38 -17.69 -7.13
N PRO A 180 8.34 -19.01 -7.40
CA PRO A 180 7.15 -19.81 -7.09
C PRO A 180 6.76 -19.78 -5.61
N ALA A 181 7.74 -19.86 -4.71
CA ALA A 181 7.50 -19.83 -3.27
C ALA A 181 7.10 -18.42 -2.79
N ILE A 182 7.71 -17.36 -3.35
CA ILE A 182 7.32 -15.98 -3.05
C ILE A 182 5.90 -15.69 -3.53
N GLU A 183 5.53 -16.12 -4.74
CA GLU A 183 4.17 -15.92 -5.26
C GLU A 183 3.12 -16.67 -4.43
N ALA A 184 3.45 -17.86 -3.92
CA ALA A 184 2.60 -18.58 -2.98
C ALA A 184 2.48 -17.83 -1.64
N PHE A 185 3.57 -17.32 -1.08
CA PHE A 185 3.58 -16.53 0.16
C PHE A 185 2.74 -15.24 0.06
N LEU A 186 2.71 -14.61 -1.12
CA LEU A 186 1.90 -13.42 -1.37
C LEU A 186 0.42 -13.74 -1.60
N GLY A 187 0.07 -15.02 -1.80
CA GLY A 187 -1.30 -15.49 -1.85
C GLY A 187 -1.83 -15.77 -0.45
N GLN A 188 -3.05 -15.32 -0.16
CA GLN A 188 -3.72 -15.56 1.12
C GLN A 188 -5.24 -15.64 0.91
N ASP A 189 -5.86 -16.69 1.46
CA ASP A 189 -7.31 -16.85 1.41
C ASP A 189 -8.00 -15.88 2.40
N LYS A 190 -9.26 -15.51 2.12
CA LYS A 190 -10.02 -14.54 2.94
C LYS A 190 -10.20 -14.96 4.41
N ASP A 191 -10.16 -16.27 4.68
CA ASP A 191 -10.39 -16.86 5.99
C ASP A 191 -9.04 -17.26 6.65
N GLU A 192 -7.93 -17.01 5.97
CA GLU A 192 -6.57 -17.24 6.45
C GLU A 192 -6.03 -15.99 7.16
N ALA A 193 -5.29 -16.21 8.24
CA ALA A 193 -4.63 -15.14 8.98
C ALA A 193 -3.24 -15.63 9.42
N THR A 194 -2.23 -14.81 9.13
CA THR A 194 -0.83 -15.09 9.46
C THR A 194 -0.34 -14.03 10.42
N GLY A 195 0.29 -14.44 11.52
CA GLY A 195 0.91 -13.52 12.48
C GLY A 195 2.10 -12.79 11.87
N LEU A 196 2.50 -11.66 12.47
CA LEU A 196 3.64 -10.86 12.01
C LEU A 196 4.96 -11.66 12.09
N GLU A 197 5.23 -12.28 13.24
CA GLU A 197 6.44 -13.08 13.47
C GLU A 197 6.50 -14.26 12.51
N GLU A 198 5.38 -14.96 12.33
CA GLU A 198 5.27 -16.07 11.39
C GLU A 198 5.50 -15.61 9.94
N SER A 199 4.96 -14.45 9.53
CA SER A 199 5.16 -13.91 8.18
C SER A 199 6.64 -13.64 7.89
N PHE A 200 7.38 -13.07 8.84
CA PHE A 200 8.82 -12.86 8.67
C PHE A 200 9.60 -14.17 8.64
N ALA A 201 9.26 -15.13 9.51
CA ALA A 201 9.92 -16.43 9.55
C ALA A 201 9.69 -17.25 8.26
N GLN A 202 8.46 -17.24 7.72
CA GLN A 202 8.15 -17.90 6.45
C GLN A 202 8.91 -17.26 5.29
N LEU A 203 8.95 -15.92 5.22
CA LEU A 203 9.66 -15.21 4.16
C LEU A 203 11.17 -15.44 4.25
N ASP A 204 11.74 -15.39 5.45
CA ASP A 204 13.15 -15.70 5.70
C ASP A 204 13.51 -17.12 5.27
N HIS A 205 12.67 -18.10 5.63
CA HIS A 205 12.84 -19.48 5.20
C HIS A 205 12.88 -19.61 3.68
N ILE A 206 11.94 -18.97 2.96
CA ILE A 206 11.92 -18.95 1.50
C ILE A 206 13.23 -18.40 0.93
N LEU A 207 13.76 -17.31 1.49
CA LEU A 207 14.99 -16.69 0.99
C LEU A 207 16.24 -17.57 1.15
N HIS A 208 16.25 -18.45 2.15
CA HIS A 208 17.37 -19.34 2.48
C HIS A 208 17.20 -20.78 1.95
N GLN A 209 16.04 -21.16 1.40
CA GLN A 209 15.82 -22.49 0.79
C GLN A 209 16.80 -22.81 -0.36
N GLY A 210 17.37 -21.79 -1.01
CA GLY A 210 18.36 -21.95 -2.08
C GLY A 210 19.84 -22.03 -1.64
N GLU A 211 20.14 -21.87 -0.35
CA GLU A 211 21.53 -21.88 0.15
C GLU A 211 21.99 -23.28 0.62
N TYR A 212 21.06 -24.24 0.73
CA TYR A 212 21.32 -25.60 1.22
C TYR A 212 21.10 -26.69 0.15
N ALA A 213 20.99 -26.31 -1.13
CA ALA A 213 20.82 -27.24 -2.26
C ALA A 213 22.10 -27.36 -3.11
#